data_AF-A0AAW7EDI8-F1
#
_entry.id   AF-A0AAW7EDI8-F1
#
_cell.length_a   1.000
_cell.length_b   1.000
_cell.length_c   1.000
_cell.angle_alpha   90.00
_cell.angle_beta   90.00
_cell.angle_gamma   90.00
#
_symmetry.space_group_name_H-M   'P 1'
#
loop_
_entity.id
_entity.type
_entity.pdbx_description
1 polymer ?
#
loop_
_entity_poly.entity_id
_entity_poly.type
_entity_poly.pdbx_seq_one_letter_code
_entity_poly.pdbx_strand_id
1 'polypeptide(L)' 'MFPLQRGRRLRTNESVRSLVRETIVTPQDFMFPMFIAEGTNVQEAIPPMPGMFRRSVDLTVKEVKEL' A
#
# COMPACT_ATOMS: atom_id res chain seq x y z
N MET A 1 16.88 -2.68 35.43
CA MET A 1 15.77 -2.47 36.41
C MET A 1 15.26 -1.04 36.30
N PHE A 2 13.94 -0.84 36.36
CA PHE A 2 13.36 0.50 36.47
C PHE A 2 13.89 1.16 37.77
N PRO A 3 14.35 2.42 37.76
CA PRO A 3 14.11 3.49 36.78
C PRO A 3 15.22 3.69 35.73
N LEU A 4 16.29 2.89 35.73
CA LEU A 4 17.46 3.08 34.85
C LEU A 4 17.14 2.79 33.38
N GLN A 5 16.34 1.74 33.13
CA GLN A 5 15.80 1.44 31.80
C GLN A 5 14.35 1.90 31.70
N ARG A 6 14.11 2.92 30.89
CA ARG A 6 12.77 3.46 30.59
C ARG A 6 12.59 3.55 29.08
N GLY A 7 11.99 2.54 28.47
CA GLY A 7 11.72 2.52 27.02
C GLY A 7 10.87 3.70 26.53
N ARG A 8 10.12 4.37 27.43
CA ARG A 8 9.37 5.59 27.10
C ARG A 8 10.26 6.78 26.70
N ARG A 9 11.55 6.82 27.10
CA ARG A 9 12.48 7.89 26.70
C ARG A 9 12.62 8.02 25.19
N LEU A 10 12.58 6.89 24.48
CA LEU A 10 12.67 6.83 23.02
C LEU A 10 11.33 7.13 22.31
N ARG A 11 10.25 7.38 23.07
CA ARG A 11 8.90 7.62 22.54
C ARG A 11 8.41 9.05 22.77
N THR A 12 9.27 9.92 23.32
CA THR A 12 8.93 11.28 23.78
C THR A 12 8.41 12.19 22.66
N ASN A 13 9.02 12.15 21.48
CA ASN A 13 8.63 12.97 20.33
C ASN A 13 8.81 12.21 19.01
N GLU A 14 8.34 12.79 17.90
CA GLU A 14 8.40 12.15 16.58
C GLU A 14 9.84 12.01 16.07
N SER A 15 10.69 13.02 16.28
CA SER A 15 12.09 12.98 15.84
C SER A 15 12.86 11.81 16.44
N VAL A 16 12.73 11.56 17.75
CA VAL A 16 13.38 10.42 18.42
C VAL A 16 12.79 9.11 17.94
N ARG A 17 11.46 9.02 17.76
CA ARG A 17 10.81 7.81 17.22
C ARG A 17 11.25 7.50 15.79
N SER A 18 11.46 8.52 14.96
CA SER A 18 11.92 8.37 13.59
C SER A 18 13.36 7.84 13.53
N LEU A 19 14.24 8.27 14.44
CA LEU A 19 15.63 7.81 14.51
C LEU A 19 15.77 6.35 14.93
N VAL A 20 14.86 5.85 15.77
CA VAL A 20 14.91 4.47 16.31
C VAL A 20 13.93 3.52 15.62
N ARG A 21 13.26 3.95 14.55
CA ARG A 21 12.27 3.14 13.83
C ARG A 21 12.98 2.00 13.09
N GLU A 22 12.57 0.76 13.36
CA GLU A 22 13.21 -0.44 12.78
C GLU A 22 12.65 -0.79 11.40
N THR A 23 11.36 -0.55 11.16
CA THR A 23 10.69 -0.95 9.92
C THR A 23 10.14 0.27 9.19
N ILE A 24 10.42 0.37 7.90
CA ILE A 24 9.91 1.39 7.00
C ILE A 24 9.24 0.64 5.85
N VAL A 25 8.03 1.06 5.50
CA VAL A 25 7.32 0.59 4.31
C VAL A 25 7.43 1.69 3.27
N THR A 26 7.89 1.32 2.09
CA THR A 26 8.15 2.18 0.95
C THR A 26 7.31 1.74 -0.25
N PRO A 27 7.11 2.60 -1.27
CA PRO A 27 6.38 2.20 -2.47
C PRO A 27 6.93 0.95 -3.16
N GLN A 28 8.23 0.67 -2.99
CA GLN A 28 8.91 -0.49 -3.55
C GLN A 28 8.46 -1.82 -2.90
N ASP A 29 7.85 -1.77 -1.72
CA ASP A 29 7.37 -2.96 -1.00
C ASP A 29 5.96 -3.40 -1.46
N PHE A 30 5.29 -2.58 -2.30
CA PHE A 30 3.93 -2.88 -2.75
C PHE A 30 3.92 -3.64 -4.08
N MET A 31 2.99 -4.61 -4.17
CA MET A 31 2.54 -5.21 -5.43
C MET A 31 1.05 -4.96 -5.59
N PHE A 32 0.64 -4.54 -6.79
CA PHE A 32 -0.76 -4.24 -7.09
C PHE A 32 -1.37 -5.32 -8.01
N PRO A 33 -2.12 -6.29 -7.46
CA PRO A 33 -2.79 -7.30 -8.26
C PRO A 33 -3.96 -6.69 -9.03
N MET A 34 -4.01 -6.93 -10.34
CA MET A 34 -5.05 -6.45 -11.24
C MET A 34 -5.88 -7.62 -11.79
N PHE A 35 -7.19 -7.42 -11.94
CA PHE A 35 -8.08 -8.42 -12.51
C PHE A 35 -8.35 -8.10 -13.99
N ILE A 36 -8.00 -9.04 -14.86
CA ILE A 36 -8.16 -8.88 -16.31
C ILE A 36 -9.38 -9.67 -16.78
N ALA A 37 -10.23 -9.03 -17.57
CA ALA A 37 -11.33 -9.64 -18.29
C ALA A 37 -11.05 -9.64 -19.80
N GLU A 38 -11.58 -10.62 -20.51
CA GLU A 38 -11.52 -10.66 -21.97
C GLU A 38 -12.48 -9.63 -22.59
N GLY A 39 -12.12 -9.10 -23.76
CA GLY A 39 -12.90 -8.09 -24.48
C GLY A 39 -12.20 -6.73 -24.57
N THR A 40 -12.93 -5.75 -25.10
CA THR A 40 -12.42 -4.40 -25.40
C THR A 40 -13.27 -3.37 -24.67
N ASN A 41 -12.64 -2.43 -23.96
CA ASN A 41 -13.33 -1.39 -23.19
C ASN A 41 -14.32 -1.92 -22.13
N VAL A 42 -14.01 -3.08 -21.56
CA VAL A 42 -14.81 -3.71 -20.50
C VAL A 42 -14.32 -3.24 -19.14
N GLN A 43 -15.24 -2.82 -18.28
CA GLN A 43 -15.02 -2.51 -16.88
C GLN A 43 -16.17 -3.08 -16.05
N GLU A 44 -15.88 -4.11 -15.26
CA GLU A 44 -16.87 -4.75 -14.38
C GLU A 44 -16.50 -4.50 -12.93
N ALA A 45 -17.44 -4.00 -12.14
CA ALA A 45 -17.24 -3.88 -10.70
C ALA A 45 -17.20 -5.27 -10.05
N ILE A 46 -16.36 -5.44 -9.04
CA ILE A 46 -16.33 -6.65 -8.20
C ILE A 46 -17.07 -6.32 -6.90
N PRO A 47 -18.36 -6.72 -6.72
CA PRO A 47 -19.15 -6.29 -5.56
C PRO A 47 -18.53 -6.65 -4.19
N PRO A 48 -17.89 -7.82 -4.01
CA PRO A 48 -17.19 -8.14 -2.76
C PRO A 48 -15.92 -7.31 -2.49
N MET A 49 -15.38 -6.61 -3.49
CA MET A 49 -14.16 -5.81 -3.40
C MET A 49 -14.44 -4.37 -3.86
N PRO A 50 -14.99 -3.52 -2.98
CA PRO A 50 -15.29 -2.13 -3.32
C PRO A 50 -14.04 -1.39 -3.81
N GLY A 51 -14.16 -0.69 -4.94
CA GLY A 51 -13.05 0.04 -5.57
C GLY A 51 -12.19 -0.79 -6.53
N MET A 52 -12.36 -2.12 -6.57
CA MET A 52 -11.68 -2.98 -7.53
C MET A 52 -12.60 -3.31 -8.71
N PHE A 53 -12.00 -3.32 -9.90
CA PHE A 53 -12.69 -3.62 -11.16
C PHE A 53 -11.94 -4.69 -11.93
N ARG A 54 -12.70 -5.54 -12.65
CA ARG A 54 -12.14 -6.34 -13.74
C ARG A 54 -12.11 -5.47 -14.97
N ARG A 55 -10.93 -5.29 -15.56
CA ARG A 55 -10.72 -4.43 -16.72
C ARG A 55 -10.27 -5.25 -17.91
N SER A 56 -10.69 -4.85 -19.09
CA SER A 56 -10.05 -5.28 -20.35
C SER A 56 -8.58 -4.86 -20.39
N VAL A 57 -7.76 -5.60 -21.13
CA VAL A 57 -6.32 -5.36 -21.27
C VAL A 57 -6.02 -3.90 -21.68
N ASP A 58 -6.84 -3.32 -22.58
CA ASP A 58 -6.66 -1.94 -23.05
C ASP A 58 -6.77 -0.90 -21.93
N LEU A 59 -7.71 -1.12 -21.00
CA LEU A 59 -7.93 -0.23 -19.86
C LEU A 59 -6.88 -0.47 -18.76
N THR A 60 -6.47 -1.72 -18.55
CA THR A 60 -5.39 -2.05 -17.61
C THR A 60 -4.08 -1.38 -18.00
N VAL A 61 -3.71 -1.36 -19.30
CA VAL A 61 -2.50 -0.68 -19.76
C VAL A 61 -2.54 0.82 -19.53
N LYS A 62 -3.72 1.45 -19.61
CA LYS A 62 -3.88 2.88 -19.29
C LYS A 62 -3.67 3.14 -17.80
N GLU A 63 -4.29 2.33 -16.95
CA GLU A 63 -4.15 2.43 -15.48
C GLU A 63 -2.69 2.26 -15.03
N VAL A 64 -1.97 1.28 -15.60
CA VAL A 64 -0.55 1.05 -15.28
C VAL A 64 0.35 2.23 -15.62
N LYS A 65 -0.05 3.10 -16.56
CA LYS A 65 0.73 4.32 -16.88
C LYS A 65 0.50 5.45 -15.89
N GLU A 66 -0.61 5.43 -15.15
CA GLU A 66 -0.95 6.46 -14.16
C GLU A 66 -0.38 6.14 -12.77
N LEU A 67 -0.13 4.85 -12.50
CA LEU A 67 0.50 4.33 -11.27
C LEU A 67 2.02 4.48 -11.29
#